data_AF-A0A1D8G881-F1
#
_entry.id   AF-A0A1D8G881-F1
#
_cell.length_a   1.000
_cell.length_b   1.000
_cell.length_c   1.000
_cell.angle_alpha   90.00
_cell.angle_beta   90.00
_cell.angle_gamma   90.00
#
_symmetry.space_group_name_H-M   'P 1'
#
loop_
_entity.id
_entity.type
_entity.pdbx_description
1 polymer ?
#
loop_
_entity_poly.entity_id
_entity_poly.type
_entity_poly.pdbx_seq_one_letter_code
_entity_poly.pdbx_strand_id
1 'polypeptide(L)'
;MPHPLSFFTDAFLQAGRARRGHRSARDPARPPTTRTDRETGRNAGRETDLTAGMEGDGMRIVVVGAGLCGLTLAWLLEEGHEVVVLEERGRLGGNIDSRPVPGAAGPRWADVGVREVVPAASPLWSRLFRLQGFAADDLVAVPAGRSLVREAPDGREVLLSPAQDAAGPGAGAVGSAPARAAVRAFTERAAAWAEEGLGWDVPLGAALDPLPFGAPLADVVCALPASLFGCTLDEARDLSARAVGSLYATPPGAPPAPAAVRPRDGFGALTTSLAGSLRGARVHPGAGAARIERDGGRYRVVDVRGHAYPADCVVLAVPADRAEALLRPLAGTGGLRAALRGHRYREAAYSLHLDPYGMPAERADRAAVNITVAGRGTRTTVRRPAGDGPDHYVTAAPPSAARPLRELARTTLRTHLPTPAAHAARREVERRSGEGLLFLAGQCAATVDTQEGAVASALAVARSLVPSGRRTRSLGGAAGDAPAG
;
A
#
# COMPACT_ATOMS: atom_id res chain seq x y z
N MET A 1 -20.78 2.52 7.72
CA MET A 1 -19.65 2.31 8.65
C MET A 1 -18.59 3.34 8.29
N PRO A 2 -18.05 4.11 9.24
CA PRO A 2 -17.10 5.16 8.90
C PRO A 2 -15.81 4.53 8.37
N HIS A 3 -15.35 5.01 7.21
CA HIS A 3 -14.14 4.54 6.54
C HIS A 3 -12.90 5.01 7.34
N PRO A 4 -11.98 4.12 7.73
CA PRO A 4 -10.87 4.49 8.61
C PRO A 4 -9.67 5.11 7.89
N LEU A 5 -9.77 5.46 6.60
CA LEU A 5 -8.59 5.65 5.76
C LEU A 5 -7.96 7.08 5.73
N SER A 6 -7.81 7.74 6.89
CA SER A 6 -7.33 9.13 7.02
C SER A 6 -5.88 9.20 7.53
N PHE A 7 -4.86 9.39 6.67
CA PHE A 7 -3.46 9.10 7.07
C PHE A 7 -2.37 10.13 6.81
N PHE A 8 -2.64 11.31 6.27
CA PHE A 8 -1.52 12.15 5.81
C PHE A 8 -1.47 13.60 6.33
N THR A 9 -2.47 14.07 7.06
CA THR A 9 -2.74 15.52 7.17
C THR A 9 -2.41 16.19 8.50
N ASP A 10 -2.13 15.43 9.57
CA ASP A 10 -2.29 15.99 10.91
C ASP A 10 -1.20 17.00 11.32
N ALA A 11 -0.06 17.02 10.64
CA ALA A 11 1.03 17.95 10.95
C ALA A 11 0.81 19.40 10.47
N PHE A 12 -0.28 19.71 9.76
CA PHE A 12 -0.48 21.04 9.17
C PHE A 12 -1.63 21.87 9.76
N LEU A 13 -2.52 21.26 10.55
CA LEU A 13 -3.88 21.80 10.70
C LEU A 13 -4.29 22.22 12.12
N GLN A 14 -3.42 22.13 13.13
CA GLN A 14 -3.78 22.48 14.50
C GLN A 14 -3.37 23.91 14.90
N ALA A 15 -4.29 24.87 14.75
CA ALA A 15 -4.46 26.00 15.68
C ALA A 15 -5.73 26.80 15.36
N GLY A 16 -6.68 26.79 16.28
CA GLY A 16 -7.74 27.80 16.35
C GLY A 16 -9.12 27.25 16.64
N ARG A 17 -9.48 27.12 17.93
CA ARG A 17 -10.49 28.00 18.55
C ARG A 17 -10.79 27.64 20.00
N ALA A 18 -11.05 28.69 20.75
CA ALA A 18 -11.38 28.72 22.16
C ALA A 18 -12.78 28.16 22.44
N ARG A 19 -12.92 27.64 23.67
CA ARG A 19 -14.13 27.07 24.28
C ARG A 19 -15.29 28.06 24.32
N ARG A 20 -16.53 27.58 24.11
CA ARG A 20 -17.74 28.05 24.81
C ARG A 20 -18.90 27.04 24.70
N GLY A 21 -19.36 26.57 25.87
CA GLY A 21 -20.77 26.48 26.32
C GLY A 21 -21.81 25.62 25.58
N HIS A 22 -22.05 24.43 26.14
CA HIS A 22 -23.33 23.71 26.35
C HIS A 22 -24.65 24.25 25.71
N ARG A 23 -25.45 23.34 25.10
CA ARG A 23 -26.69 22.78 25.69
C ARG A 23 -27.33 21.67 24.82
N SER A 24 -28.02 20.77 25.52
CA SER A 24 -28.73 19.54 25.11
C SER A 24 -30.05 19.79 24.36
N ALA A 25 -30.41 18.90 23.43
CA ALA A 25 -31.80 18.42 23.24
C ALA A 25 -31.92 17.21 22.28
N ARG A 26 -32.43 16.10 22.85
CA ARG A 26 -33.38 15.07 22.36
C ARG A 26 -33.55 14.75 20.85
N ASP A 27 -33.41 13.44 20.57
CA ASP A 27 -34.00 12.64 19.48
C ASP A 27 -35.55 12.59 19.64
N PRO A 28 -36.37 12.46 18.56
CA PRO A 28 -36.64 11.12 18.02
C PRO A 28 -37.05 11.02 16.51
N ALA A 29 -37.02 9.77 16.05
CA ALA A 29 -38.01 9.09 15.18
C ALA A 29 -37.65 8.85 13.69
N ARG A 30 -37.64 7.55 13.37
CA ARG A 30 -37.42 6.90 12.08
C ARG A 30 -38.78 6.48 11.48
N PRO A 31 -39.02 6.59 10.16
CA PRO A 31 -40.13 5.88 9.50
C PRO A 31 -39.64 4.68 8.65
N PRO A 32 -40.55 3.75 8.28
CA PRO A 32 -40.20 2.38 7.87
C PRO A 32 -39.98 2.22 6.37
N THR A 33 -39.18 1.22 6.01
CA THR A 33 -38.85 0.79 4.65
C THR A 33 -39.92 -0.14 4.07
N THR A 34 -40.44 0.19 2.89
CA THR A 34 -41.23 -0.72 2.06
C THR A 34 -40.33 -1.55 1.15
N ARG A 35 -40.61 -2.85 1.17
CA ARG A 35 -39.98 -3.93 0.42
C ARG A 35 -40.55 -3.95 -1.00
N THR A 36 -39.69 -4.04 -2.01
CA THR A 36 -40.11 -4.45 -3.36
C THR A 36 -39.16 -5.55 -3.83
N ASP A 37 -39.75 -6.72 -4.09
CA ASP A 37 -39.11 -7.88 -4.67
C ASP A 37 -38.74 -7.58 -6.13
N ARG A 38 -37.54 -8.02 -6.56
CA ARG A 38 -37.22 -8.19 -7.97
C ARG A 38 -36.49 -9.51 -8.18
N GLU A 39 -37.14 -10.31 -9.01
CA GLU A 39 -36.75 -11.61 -9.53
C GLU A 39 -35.32 -11.60 -10.08
N THR A 40 -34.50 -12.55 -9.62
CA THR A 40 -33.21 -12.86 -10.25
C THR A 40 -33.34 -14.19 -10.98
N GLY A 41 -33.11 -14.11 -12.29
CA GLY A 41 -33.09 -15.22 -13.21
C GLY A 41 -32.00 -16.23 -12.90
N ARG A 42 -32.40 -17.50 -13.02
CA ARG A 42 -31.58 -18.71 -12.97
C ARG A 42 -30.46 -18.66 -14.01
N ASN A 43 -29.20 -18.63 -13.57
CA ASN A 43 -28.06 -19.23 -14.28
C ASN A 43 -26.77 -19.30 -13.43
N ALA A 44 -26.87 -19.69 -12.14
CA ALA A 44 -25.72 -19.82 -11.23
C ALA A 44 -25.35 -21.28 -10.89
N GLY A 45 -26.02 -22.27 -11.51
CA GLY A 45 -26.05 -23.65 -10.99
C GLY A 45 -25.00 -24.63 -11.51
N ARG A 46 -23.99 -24.22 -12.30
CA ARG A 46 -23.05 -25.18 -12.92
C ARG A 46 -21.57 -24.95 -12.62
N GLU A 47 -21.20 -23.82 -12.00
CA GLU A 47 -19.80 -23.46 -11.73
C GLU A 47 -19.40 -23.65 -10.25
N THR A 48 -20.36 -23.62 -9.33
CA THR A 48 -20.15 -23.86 -7.89
C THR A 48 -19.81 -25.32 -7.55
N ASP A 49 -20.01 -26.24 -8.50
CA ASP A 49 -19.86 -27.69 -8.27
C ASP A 49 -18.40 -28.17 -8.39
N LEU A 50 -17.54 -27.42 -9.11
CA LEU A 50 -16.12 -27.77 -9.25
C LEU A 50 -15.30 -27.47 -7.99
N THR A 51 -15.69 -26.47 -7.19
CA THR A 51 -15.00 -26.14 -5.93
C THR A 51 -15.51 -26.98 -4.75
N ALA A 52 -16.76 -27.45 -4.80
CA ALA A 52 -17.38 -28.22 -3.71
C ALA A 52 -16.89 -29.68 -3.63
N GLY A 53 -16.44 -30.27 -4.75
CA GLY A 53 -15.88 -31.63 -4.77
C GLY A 53 -14.42 -31.74 -4.31
N MET A 54 -13.78 -30.64 -3.88
CA MET A 54 -12.33 -30.55 -3.64
C MET A 54 -11.93 -30.44 -2.16
N GLU A 55 -12.87 -30.61 -1.23
CA GLU A 55 -12.59 -30.61 0.22
C GLU A 55 -11.84 -31.87 0.70
N GLY A 56 -11.52 -32.82 -0.19
CA GLY A 56 -10.96 -34.13 0.16
C GLY A 56 -9.49 -34.40 -0.21
N ASP A 57 -8.90 -33.70 -1.19
CA ASP A 57 -7.52 -33.97 -1.64
C ASP A 57 -6.72 -32.67 -1.80
N GLY A 58 -5.56 -32.61 -1.14
CA GLY A 58 -4.67 -31.44 -1.21
C GLY A 58 -4.13 -31.21 -2.63
N MET A 59 -4.29 -30.00 -3.16
CA MET A 59 -3.72 -29.58 -4.44
C MET A 59 -2.22 -29.28 -4.35
N ARG A 60 -1.55 -29.33 -5.51
CA ARG A 60 -0.23 -28.69 -5.70
C ARG A 60 -0.42 -27.28 -6.21
N ILE A 61 0.01 -26.30 -5.44
CA ILE A 61 -0.15 -24.88 -5.74
C ILE A 61 1.22 -24.25 -5.96
N VAL A 62 1.40 -23.61 -7.12
CA VAL A 62 2.56 -22.75 -7.37
C VAL A 62 2.15 -21.29 -7.20
N VAL A 63 2.75 -20.64 -6.20
CA VAL A 63 2.66 -19.19 -5.97
C VAL A 63 3.87 -18.52 -6.62
N VAL A 64 3.63 -17.59 -7.55
CA VAL A 64 4.69 -16.81 -8.20
C VAL A 64 4.80 -15.46 -7.51
N GLY A 65 5.98 -15.17 -6.95
CA GLY A 65 6.32 -13.96 -6.19
C GLY A 65 6.33 -14.21 -4.68
N ALA A 66 7.44 -13.87 -4.01
CA ALA A 66 7.60 -14.02 -2.56
C ALA A 66 7.65 -12.66 -1.82
N GLY A 67 6.82 -11.72 -2.26
CA GLY A 67 6.48 -10.52 -1.48
C GLY A 67 5.56 -10.86 -0.29
N LEU A 68 5.14 -9.83 0.46
CA LEU A 68 4.20 -9.99 1.58
C LEU A 68 2.97 -10.82 1.20
N CYS A 69 2.34 -10.51 0.06
CA CYS A 69 1.17 -11.23 -0.45
C CYS A 69 1.46 -12.72 -0.69
N GLY A 70 2.52 -13.04 -1.42
CA GLY A 70 2.87 -14.43 -1.75
C GLY A 70 3.29 -15.27 -0.54
N LEU A 71 4.03 -14.68 0.40
CA LEU A 71 4.39 -15.35 1.66
C LEU A 71 3.18 -15.54 2.57
N THR A 72 2.26 -14.57 2.62
CA THR A 72 0.97 -14.75 3.32
C THR A 72 0.15 -15.85 2.67
N LEU A 73 0.07 -15.91 1.33
CA LEU A 73 -0.60 -16.99 0.61
C LEU A 73 0.00 -18.35 0.96
N ALA A 74 1.33 -18.50 0.92
CA ALA A 74 1.98 -19.76 1.26
C ALA A 74 1.66 -20.20 2.70
N TRP A 75 1.70 -19.26 3.63
CA TRP A 75 1.36 -19.51 5.03
C TRP A 75 -0.11 -19.90 5.23
N LEU A 76 -1.04 -19.35 4.46
CA LEU A 76 -2.46 -19.72 4.53
C LEU A 76 -2.72 -21.09 3.86
N LEU A 77 -2.16 -21.30 2.67
CA LEU A 77 -2.47 -22.44 1.80
C LEU A 77 -1.79 -23.75 2.23
N GLU A 78 -0.64 -23.70 2.91
CA GLU A 78 0.05 -24.92 3.36
C GLU A 78 -0.73 -25.74 4.41
N GLU A 79 -1.83 -25.21 4.97
CA GLU A 79 -2.71 -25.97 5.89
C GLU A 79 -3.56 -27.03 5.18
N GLY A 80 -3.72 -26.94 3.86
CA GLY A 80 -4.53 -27.89 3.09
C GLY A 80 -3.89 -28.34 1.78
N HIS A 81 -2.74 -27.78 1.40
CA HIS A 81 -2.16 -27.95 0.06
C HIS A 81 -0.64 -28.05 0.09
N GLU A 82 -0.08 -28.69 -0.94
CA GLU A 82 1.35 -28.63 -1.21
C GLU A 82 1.67 -27.32 -1.92
N VAL A 83 2.50 -26.47 -1.30
CA VAL A 83 2.79 -25.13 -1.84
C VAL A 83 4.26 -25.00 -2.25
N VAL A 84 4.46 -24.47 -3.46
CA VAL A 84 5.77 -24.02 -3.95
C VAL A 84 5.69 -22.52 -4.21
N VAL A 85 6.64 -21.75 -3.69
CA VAL A 85 6.77 -20.32 -3.94
C VAL A 85 8.01 -20.06 -4.79
N LEU A 86 7.83 -19.40 -5.92
CA LEU A 86 8.89 -19.04 -6.86
C LEU A 86 9.18 -17.54 -6.79
N GLU A 87 10.42 -17.15 -6.56
CA GLU A 87 10.84 -15.74 -6.49
C GLU A 87 12.00 -15.46 -7.44
N GLU A 88 11.87 -14.40 -8.24
CA GLU A 88 12.88 -14.00 -9.23
C GLU A 88 14.17 -13.51 -8.56
N ARG A 89 14.06 -12.75 -7.48
CA ARG A 89 15.19 -12.17 -6.77
C ARG A 89 15.84 -13.20 -5.85
N GLY A 90 17.12 -13.02 -5.55
CA GLY A 90 17.82 -13.78 -4.50
C GLY A 90 17.37 -13.45 -3.07
N ARG A 91 16.33 -12.62 -2.90
CA ARG A 91 15.80 -12.18 -1.59
C ARG A 91 14.27 -12.20 -1.59
N LEU A 92 13.70 -12.38 -0.40
CA LEU A 92 12.25 -12.31 -0.18
C LEU A 92 11.78 -10.86 0.07
N GLY A 93 10.47 -10.67 0.12
CA GLY A 93 9.82 -9.45 0.60
C GLY A 93 9.40 -8.42 -0.46
N GLY A 94 9.86 -8.54 -1.71
CA GLY A 94 9.46 -7.65 -2.80
C GLY A 94 9.85 -6.18 -2.53
N ASN A 95 8.86 -5.29 -2.43
CA ASN A 95 9.05 -3.87 -2.09
C ASN A 95 9.31 -3.63 -0.59
N ILE A 96 9.16 -4.65 0.26
CA ILE A 96 9.70 -4.63 1.63
C ILE A 96 11.21 -4.87 1.53
N ASP A 97 11.97 -3.90 2.00
CA ASP A 97 13.42 -3.89 1.93
C ASP A 97 13.95 -3.12 3.15
N SER A 98 14.35 -3.88 4.18
CA SER A 98 14.91 -3.37 5.42
C SER A 98 16.42 -3.61 5.41
N ARG A 99 17.20 -2.56 5.65
CA ARG A 99 18.66 -2.60 5.61
C ARG A 99 19.24 -2.36 7.00
N PRO A 100 20.31 -3.07 7.38
CA PRO A 100 21.01 -2.78 8.60
C PRO A 100 21.70 -1.42 8.49
N VAL A 101 21.61 -0.62 9.56
CA VAL A 101 22.35 0.62 9.77
C VAL A 101 23.12 0.53 11.08
N PRO A 102 24.29 1.21 11.19
CA PRO A 102 25.03 1.25 12.44
C PRO A 102 24.19 1.82 13.59
N GLY A 103 24.30 1.22 14.78
CA GLY A 103 23.74 1.71 16.04
C GLY A 103 24.68 1.42 17.21
N ALA A 104 24.59 2.18 18.30
CA ALA A 104 25.57 2.07 19.39
C ALA A 104 25.47 0.73 20.15
N ALA A 105 24.25 0.20 20.32
CA ALA A 105 23.98 -1.09 20.95
C ALA A 105 23.93 -2.29 19.98
N GLY A 106 24.18 -2.06 18.68
CA GLY A 106 24.04 -3.08 17.63
C GLY A 106 23.37 -2.54 16.35
N PRO A 107 23.23 -3.39 15.31
CA PRO A 107 22.59 -2.98 14.07
C PRO A 107 21.13 -2.59 14.30
N ARG A 108 20.72 -1.45 13.76
CA ARG A 108 19.31 -1.06 13.63
C ARG A 108 18.84 -1.28 12.20
N TRP A 109 17.54 -1.15 11.97
CA TRP A 109 16.94 -1.39 10.66
C TRP A 109 16.33 -0.12 10.07
N ALA A 110 16.69 0.16 8.82
CA ALA A 110 16.14 1.25 8.03
C ALA A 110 15.38 0.70 6.82
N ASP A 111 14.13 1.09 6.67
CA ASP A 111 13.30 0.65 5.54
C ASP A 111 13.45 1.58 4.34
N VAL A 112 13.79 1.01 3.17
CA VAL A 112 14.01 1.75 1.91
C VAL A 112 12.87 1.60 0.91
N GLY A 113 11.75 0.99 1.27
CA GLY A 113 10.56 0.88 0.41
C GLY A 113 9.30 1.19 1.19
N VAL A 114 8.69 0.15 1.78
CA VAL A 114 7.61 0.35 2.75
C VAL A 114 8.16 0.89 4.06
N ARG A 115 7.69 2.06 4.50
CA ARG A 115 8.32 2.81 5.60
C ARG A 115 7.43 3.03 6.81
N GLU A 116 6.13 2.85 6.66
CA GLU A 116 5.14 3.05 7.71
C GLU A 116 3.86 2.29 7.40
N VAL A 117 3.10 2.02 8.45
CA VAL A 117 1.75 1.48 8.41
C VAL A 117 0.92 2.18 9.46
N VAL A 118 -0.38 2.31 9.22
CA VAL A 118 -1.30 2.82 10.22
C VAL A 118 -2.18 1.66 10.69
N PRO A 119 -2.06 1.20 11.95
CA PRO A 119 -2.75 -0.02 12.41
C PRO A 119 -4.27 0.05 12.26
N ALA A 120 -4.88 1.19 12.55
CA ALA A 120 -6.33 1.39 12.40
C ALA A 120 -6.80 1.27 10.93
N ALA A 121 -5.91 1.55 9.98
CA ALA A 121 -6.12 1.39 8.54
C ALA A 121 -5.95 -0.04 8.04
N SER A 122 -5.16 -0.81 8.78
CA SER A 122 -4.53 -2.03 8.30
C SER A 122 -4.85 -3.19 9.24
N PRO A 123 -6.14 -3.46 9.51
CA PRO A 123 -6.53 -4.45 10.51
C PRO A 123 -6.05 -5.85 10.15
N LEU A 124 -6.00 -6.24 8.87
CA LEU A 124 -5.50 -7.55 8.47
C LEU A 124 -3.98 -7.63 8.62
N TRP A 125 -3.25 -6.57 8.22
CA TRP A 125 -1.81 -6.51 8.45
C TRP A 125 -1.48 -6.58 9.95
N SER A 126 -2.16 -5.79 10.79
CA SER A 126 -1.93 -5.77 12.25
C SER A 126 -2.30 -7.10 12.89
N ARG A 127 -3.30 -7.80 12.37
CA ARG A 127 -3.61 -9.15 12.80
C ARG A 127 -2.56 -10.16 12.38
N LEU A 128 -2.11 -10.11 11.12
CA LEU A 128 -1.03 -10.97 10.63
C LEU A 128 0.24 -10.78 11.45
N PHE A 129 0.59 -9.53 11.76
CA PHE A 129 1.74 -9.20 12.62
C PHE A 129 1.65 -9.89 13.98
N ARG A 130 0.49 -9.82 14.66
CA ARG A 130 0.25 -10.54 15.92
C ARG A 130 0.27 -12.07 15.76
N LEU A 131 -0.32 -12.61 14.70
CA LEU A 131 -0.33 -14.05 14.42
C LEU A 131 1.07 -14.60 14.13
N GLN A 132 2.01 -13.75 13.70
CA GLN A 132 3.43 -14.08 13.54
C GLN A 132 4.24 -13.87 14.83
N GLY A 133 3.58 -13.61 15.96
CA GLY A 133 4.19 -13.54 17.29
C GLY A 133 4.68 -12.16 17.72
N PHE A 134 4.46 -11.11 16.92
CA PHE A 134 4.90 -9.76 17.27
C PHE A 134 3.90 -9.05 18.20
N ALA A 135 4.44 -8.31 19.17
CA ALA A 135 3.70 -7.54 20.15
C ALA A 135 3.54 -6.06 19.74
N ALA A 136 2.72 -5.31 20.49
CA ALA A 136 2.58 -3.87 20.29
C ALA A 136 3.90 -3.12 20.54
N ASP A 137 4.72 -3.59 21.48
CA ASP A 137 6.02 -2.98 21.84
C ASP A 137 7.10 -3.15 20.74
N ASP A 138 6.86 -4.06 19.79
CA ASP A 138 7.69 -4.20 18.59
C ASP A 138 7.43 -3.09 17.58
N LEU A 139 6.40 -2.27 17.78
CA LEU A 139 6.08 -1.13 16.94
C LEU A 139 6.63 0.16 17.53
N VAL A 140 7.26 0.97 16.68
CA VAL A 140 7.79 2.28 17.03
C VAL A 140 7.02 3.34 16.25
N ALA A 141 6.60 4.39 16.96
CA ALA A 141 5.94 5.53 16.34
C ALA A 141 6.85 6.18 15.29
N VAL A 142 6.29 6.45 14.13
CA VAL A 142 6.92 7.26 13.10
C VAL A 142 6.57 8.71 13.39
N PRO A 143 7.57 9.61 13.57
CA PRO A 143 7.29 11.02 13.83
C PRO A 143 6.39 11.62 12.75
N ALA A 144 5.29 12.22 13.18
CA ALA A 144 4.43 13.02 12.33
C ALA A 144 5.14 14.33 12.00
N GLY A 145 5.00 14.82 10.76
CA GLY A 145 5.66 16.04 10.32
C GLY A 145 6.05 15.97 8.87
N ARG A 146 5.53 16.89 8.07
CA ARG A 146 5.84 17.03 6.66
C ARG A 146 6.30 18.44 6.35
N SER A 147 7.26 18.55 5.43
CA SER A 147 7.57 19.81 4.75
C SER A 147 7.41 19.62 3.26
N LEU A 148 7.06 20.71 2.58
CA LEU A 148 6.97 20.76 1.14
C LEU A 148 7.66 22.03 0.66
N VAL A 149 8.68 21.84 -0.17
CA VAL A 149 9.42 22.93 -0.79
C VAL A 149 9.40 22.76 -2.31
N ARG A 150 9.43 23.87 -3.04
CA ARG A 150 9.57 23.89 -4.49
C ARG A 150 10.94 24.47 -4.85
N GLU A 151 11.67 23.77 -5.71
CA GLU A 151 12.89 24.30 -6.33
C GLU A 151 12.50 25.21 -7.50
N ALA A 152 13.02 26.43 -7.49
CA ALA A 152 12.85 27.45 -8.51
C ALA A 152 14.24 27.90 -9.03
N PRO A 153 14.33 28.47 -10.25
CA PRO A 153 15.61 28.91 -10.81
C PRO A 153 16.36 29.94 -9.94
N ASP A 154 15.62 30.74 -9.17
CA ASP A 154 16.08 31.83 -8.31
C ASP A 154 16.15 31.45 -6.81
N GLY A 155 15.82 30.21 -6.45
CA GLY A 155 15.90 29.75 -5.07
C GLY A 155 14.94 28.62 -4.72
N ARG A 156 14.47 28.59 -3.47
CA ARG A 156 13.50 27.62 -2.97
C ARG A 156 12.32 28.32 -2.33
N GLU A 157 11.11 27.90 -2.69
CA GLU A 157 9.88 28.36 -2.08
C GLU A 157 9.42 27.34 -1.03
N VAL A 158 9.20 27.78 0.21
CA VAL A 158 8.62 26.94 1.26
C VAL A 158 7.10 27.01 1.17
N LEU A 159 6.49 25.93 0.69
CA LEU A 159 5.05 25.82 0.53
C LEU A 159 4.41 25.41 1.85
N LEU A 160 5.01 24.43 2.53
CA LEU A 160 4.55 23.90 3.79
C LEU A 160 5.75 23.64 4.73
N SER A 161 5.67 24.12 5.98
CA SER A 161 6.72 24.00 7.01
C SER A 161 6.18 23.25 8.24
N PRO A 162 7.00 22.45 8.94
CA PRO A 162 6.58 21.65 10.09
C PRO A 162 6.48 22.44 11.41
N ALA A 163 6.92 23.71 11.43
CA ALA A 163 7.14 24.51 12.63
C ALA A 163 5.87 24.95 13.41
N GLN A 164 4.82 24.14 13.47
CA GLN A 164 3.58 24.50 14.20
C GLN A 164 3.19 23.56 15.35
N ASP A 165 3.92 22.46 15.60
CA ASP A 165 3.57 21.52 16.69
C ASP A 165 4.34 21.75 18.00
N ALA A 166 5.28 22.71 18.06
CA ALA A 166 5.96 23.09 19.30
C ALA A 166 6.23 24.60 19.35
N ALA A 167 5.69 25.25 20.38
CA ALA A 167 5.92 26.63 20.84
C ALA A 167 5.01 27.73 20.27
N GLY A 168 3.96 28.05 21.04
CA GLY A 168 3.54 29.40 21.46
C GLY A 168 3.12 30.45 20.41
N PRO A 169 2.34 31.47 20.80
CA PRO A 169 2.05 32.62 19.95
C PRO A 169 3.32 33.48 19.80
N GLY A 170 4.08 33.27 18.72
CA GLY A 170 5.27 34.09 18.46
C GLY A 170 6.30 33.53 17.47
N ALA A 171 6.22 32.26 17.05
CA ALA A 171 7.12 31.74 16.01
C ALA A 171 6.57 32.06 14.60
N GLY A 172 7.30 32.90 13.86
CA GLY A 172 6.94 33.34 12.51
C GLY A 172 6.77 32.16 11.54
N ALA A 173 5.62 32.10 10.89
CA ALA A 173 5.27 31.08 9.92
C ALA A 173 6.07 31.25 8.62
N VAL A 174 6.81 30.22 8.20
CA VAL A 174 7.46 30.18 6.86
C VAL A 174 6.81 29.09 6.01
N GLY A 175 5.49 29.15 5.85
CA GLY A 175 4.74 28.36 4.86
C GLY A 175 3.51 29.14 4.43
N SER A 176 3.12 29.09 3.16
CA SER A 176 2.05 29.96 2.66
C SER A 176 0.69 29.55 3.25
N ALA A 177 -0.03 30.48 3.86
CA ALA A 177 -1.39 30.23 4.34
C ALA A 177 -2.33 29.66 3.24
N PRO A 178 -2.21 30.07 1.96
CA PRO A 178 -2.96 29.47 0.86
C PRO A 178 -2.66 27.98 0.63
N ALA A 179 -1.40 27.54 0.71
CA ALA A 179 -1.03 26.13 0.54
C ALA A 179 -1.69 25.24 1.61
N ARG A 180 -1.68 25.69 2.88
CA ARG A 180 -2.36 24.97 3.98
C ARG A 180 -3.87 24.90 3.76
N ALA A 181 -4.49 26.00 3.34
CA ALA A 181 -5.92 26.03 3.06
C ALA A 181 -6.30 25.08 1.92
N ALA A 182 -5.48 25.00 0.87
CA ALA A 182 -5.70 24.08 -0.25
C ALA A 182 -5.59 22.61 0.18
N VAL A 183 -4.56 22.25 0.95
CA VAL A 183 -4.41 20.88 1.49
C VAL A 183 -5.59 20.52 2.39
N ARG A 184 -6.02 21.43 3.29
CA ARG A 184 -7.20 21.22 4.15
C ARG A 184 -8.46 20.97 3.34
N ALA A 185 -8.77 21.84 2.38
CA ALA A 185 -9.95 21.73 1.54
C ALA A 185 -9.95 20.42 0.74
N PHE A 186 -8.78 20.01 0.23
CA PHE A 186 -8.61 18.71 -0.41
C PHE A 186 -8.90 17.54 0.54
N THR A 187 -8.35 17.52 1.75
CA THR A 187 -8.52 16.37 2.67
C THR A 187 -9.94 16.26 3.24
N GLU A 188 -10.60 17.39 3.48
CA GLU A 188 -12.01 17.43 3.87
C GLU A 188 -12.89 16.91 2.72
N ARG A 189 -12.63 17.36 1.48
CA ARG A 189 -13.35 16.87 0.30
C ARG A 189 -13.10 15.38 0.05
N ALA A 190 -11.87 14.91 0.23
CA ALA A 190 -11.50 13.52 0.09
C ALA A 190 -12.26 12.59 1.04
N ALA A 191 -12.57 13.05 2.26
CA ALA A 191 -13.41 12.29 3.19
C ALA A 191 -14.86 12.14 2.67
N ALA A 192 -15.41 13.21 2.09
CA ALA A 192 -16.76 13.22 1.53
C ALA A 192 -16.90 12.34 0.26
N TRP A 193 -15.86 12.23 -0.58
CA TRP A 193 -15.92 11.42 -1.81
C TRP A 193 -16.32 9.96 -1.58
N ALA A 194 -15.87 9.35 -0.47
CA ALA A 194 -16.23 7.97 -0.14
C ALA A 194 -17.71 7.84 0.24
N GLU A 195 -18.22 8.81 1.01
CA GLU A 195 -19.61 8.84 1.49
C GLU A 195 -20.60 9.14 0.35
N GLU A 196 -20.21 10.03 -0.56
CA GLU A 196 -20.98 10.38 -1.77
C GLU A 196 -20.91 9.30 -2.85
N GLY A 197 -20.09 8.26 -2.66
CA GLY A 197 -19.97 7.18 -3.62
C GLY A 197 -19.27 7.56 -4.92
N LEU A 198 -18.34 8.53 -4.89
CA LEU A 198 -17.58 8.97 -6.08
C LEU A 198 -17.02 7.76 -6.85
N GLY A 199 -17.10 7.79 -8.17
CA GLY A 199 -16.56 6.74 -9.03
C GLY A 199 -15.06 6.55 -8.84
N TRP A 200 -14.58 5.30 -8.94
CA TRP A 200 -13.14 5.00 -8.97
C TRP A 200 -12.49 5.41 -10.30
N ASP A 201 -13.30 5.71 -11.29
CA ASP A 201 -12.97 6.14 -12.64
C ASP A 201 -12.76 7.66 -12.76
N VAL A 202 -13.05 8.43 -11.72
CA VAL A 202 -12.84 9.89 -11.70
C VAL A 202 -11.35 10.21 -11.45
N PRO A 203 -10.66 10.92 -12.37
CA PRO A 203 -9.29 11.37 -12.15
C PRO A 203 -9.20 12.45 -11.05
N LEU A 204 -8.09 12.49 -10.33
CA LEU A 204 -7.84 13.46 -9.27
C LEU A 204 -7.94 14.90 -9.79
N GLY A 205 -7.38 15.19 -10.97
CA GLY A 205 -7.45 16.51 -11.59
C GLY A 205 -8.89 17.01 -11.71
N ALA A 206 -9.78 16.19 -12.27
CA ALA A 206 -11.20 16.51 -12.40
C ALA A 206 -11.91 16.70 -11.05
N ALA A 207 -11.48 15.97 -10.01
CA ALA A 207 -12.02 16.11 -8.67
C ALA A 207 -11.49 17.35 -7.91
N LEU A 208 -10.35 17.91 -8.33
CA LEU A 208 -9.77 19.14 -7.78
C LEU A 208 -10.32 20.40 -8.45
N ASP A 209 -10.72 20.34 -9.72
CA ASP A 209 -11.20 21.52 -10.47
C ASP A 209 -12.34 22.32 -9.79
N PRO A 210 -13.30 21.70 -9.06
CA PRO A 210 -14.35 22.42 -8.35
C PRO A 210 -13.89 23.08 -7.02
N LEU A 211 -12.67 22.82 -6.56
CA LEU A 211 -12.18 23.32 -5.26
C LEU A 211 -11.74 24.79 -5.35
N PRO A 212 -11.82 25.55 -4.24
CA PRO A 212 -11.65 27.01 -4.24
C PRO A 212 -10.18 27.46 -4.29
N PHE A 213 -9.34 26.78 -5.09
CA PHE A 213 -7.94 27.11 -5.26
C PHE A 213 -7.49 26.91 -6.72
N GLY A 214 -6.65 27.83 -7.22
CA GLY A 214 -6.17 27.81 -8.61
C GLY A 214 -5.06 26.79 -8.88
N ALA A 215 -4.64 26.70 -10.14
CA ALA A 215 -3.66 25.72 -10.63
C ALA A 215 -2.34 25.65 -9.82
N PRO A 216 -1.71 26.75 -9.38
CA PRO A 216 -0.49 26.69 -8.57
C PRO A 216 -0.67 25.94 -7.25
N LEU A 217 -1.85 26.05 -6.62
CA LEU A 217 -2.20 25.35 -5.38
C LEU A 217 -2.68 23.92 -5.65
N ALA A 218 -3.25 23.65 -6.81
CA ALA A 218 -3.52 22.27 -7.23
C ALA A 218 -2.23 21.46 -7.38
N ASP A 219 -1.14 22.07 -7.87
CA ASP A 219 0.19 21.44 -7.90
C ASP A 219 0.72 21.11 -6.50
N VAL A 220 0.47 21.97 -5.50
CA VAL A 220 0.81 21.71 -4.09
C VAL A 220 0.08 20.46 -3.60
N VAL A 221 -1.22 20.35 -3.89
CA VAL A 221 -2.02 19.17 -3.52
C VAL A 221 -1.50 17.92 -4.26
N CYS A 222 -1.21 18.03 -5.55
CA CYS A 222 -0.69 16.92 -6.37
C CYS A 222 0.71 16.45 -5.93
N ALA A 223 1.52 17.33 -5.33
CA ALA A 223 2.84 16.95 -4.81
C ALA A 223 2.76 15.89 -3.70
N LEU A 224 1.65 15.81 -2.97
CA LEU A 224 1.44 14.82 -1.92
C LEU A 224 1.36 13.38 -2.47
N PRO A 225 0.39 13.02 -3.34
CA PRO A 225 0.36 11.71 -3.97
C PRO A 225 1.55 11.50 -4.92
N ALA A 226 2.08 12.53 -5.59
CA ALA A 226 3.28 12.39 -6.41
C ALA A 226 4.48 11.89 -5.59
N SER A 227 4.69 12.45 -4.40
CA SER A 227 5.71 11.98 -3.44
C SER A 227 5.46 10.54 -2.98
N LEU A 228 4.21 10.17 -2.74
CA LEU A 228 3.86 8.83 -2.25
C LEU A 228 4.07 7.76 -3.34
N PHE A 229 3.63 8.04 -4.57
CA PHE A 229 3.67 7.09 -5.67
C PHE A 229 4.94 7.20 -6.54
N GLY A 230 5.81 8.17 -6.27
CA GLY A 230 7.02 8.42 -7.06
C GLY A 230 6.72 8.83 -8.51
N CYS A 231 5.57 9.48 -8.74
CA CYS A 231 5.15 9.95 -10.06
C CYS A 231 5.34 11.46 -10.20
N THR A 232 5.08 11.97 -11.41
CA THR A 232 5.06 13.42 -11.67
C THR A 232 3.76 14.08 -11.19
N LEU A 233 3.76 15.41 -11.09
CA LEU A 233 2.55 16.18 -10.77
C LEU A 233 1.43 15.97 -11.81
N ASP A 234 1.78 15.82 -13.08
CA ASP A 234 0.81 15.52 -14.15
C ASP A 234 0.19 14.14 -13.95
N GLU A 235 1.01 13.13 -13.71
CA GLU A 235 0.52 11.77 -13.46
C GLU A 235 -0.28 11.66 -12.17
N ALA A 236 0.04 12.48 -11.16
CA ALA A 236 -0.76 12.57 -9.95
C ALA A 236 -2.20 13.03 -10.24
N ARG A 237 -2.40 13.93 -11.22
CA ARG A 237 -3.75 14.35 -11.66
C ARG A 237 -4.52 13.22 -12.34
N ASP A 238 -3.83 12.26 -12.95
CA ASP A 238 -4.43 11.09 -13.62
C ASP A 238 -4.76 9.93 -12.66
N LEU A 239 -4.34 10.02 -11.39
CA LEU A 239 -4.70 9.01 -10.39
C LEU A 239 -6.20 9.06 -10.07
N SER A 240 -6.76 7.96 -9.60
CA SER A 240 -8.15 7.92 -9.14
C SER A 240 -8.32 8.81 -7.91
N ALA A 241 -9.25 9.76 -7.99
CA ALA A 241 -9.59 10.65 -6.88
C ALA A 241 -9.99 9.86 -5.64
N ARG A 242 -10.74 8.77 -5.79
CA ARG A 242 -11.18 7.93 -4.67
C ARG A 242 -10.03 7.14 -4.03
N ALA A 243 -9.06 6.67 -4.82
CA ALA A 243 -7.89 5.97 -4.28
C ALA A 243 -6.93 6.90 -3.55
N VAL A 244 -6.69 8.09 -4.12
CA VAL A 244 -5.92 9.12 -3.43
C VAL A 244 -6.69 9.59 -2.18
N GLY A 245 -7.98 9.83 -2.30
CA GLY A 245 -8.83 10.24 -1.19
C GLY A 245 -8.82 9.24 -0.04
N SER A 246 -8.81 7.93 -0.32
CA SER A 246 -8.67 6.88 0.69
C SER A 246 -7.29 6.79 1.34
N LEU A 247 -6.39 7.73 1.09
CA LEU A 247 -5.12 7.85 1.79
C LEU A 247 -5.11 9.18 2.56
N TYR A 248 -5.56 10.25 1.91
CA TYR A 248 -5.46 11.62 2.42
C TYR A 248 -6.74 12.16 3.08
N ALA A 249 -7.86 11.46 3.04
CA ALA A 249 -9.12 11.90 3.64
C ALA A 249 -8.89 12.34 5.09
N THR A 250 -9.59 13.35 5.57
CA THR A 250 -9.67 13.66 7.01
C THR A 250 -11.08 14.15 7.29
N PRO A 251 -11.95 13.31 7.88
CA PRO A 251 -13.31 13.70 8.16
C PRO A 251 -13.37 14.95 9.06
N PRO A 252 -14.33 15.87 8.83
CA PRO A 252 -14.51 17.02 9.71
C PRO A 252 -14.75 16.57 11.16
N GLY A 253 -13.98 17.13 12.10
CA GLY A 253 -14.09 16.78 13.52
C GLY A 253 -13.53 15.41 13.89
N ALA A 254 -12.80 14.73 12.98
CA ALA A 254 -12.08 13.52 13.33
C ALA A 254 -11.08 13.79 14.48
N PRO A 255 -10.91 12.84 15.42
CA PRO A 255 -9.81 12.90 16.38
C PRO A 255 -8.47 12.87 15.62
N PRO A 256 -7.36 13.21 16.29
CA PRO A 256 -6.03 13.13 15.68
C PRO A 256 -5.82 11.77 15.01
N ALA A 257 -5.24 11.81 13.81
CA ALA A 257 -4.98 10.62 13.02
C ALA A 257 -4.16 9.63 13.86
N PRO A 258 -4.52 8.34 13.84
CA PRO A 258 -3.76 7.33 14.57
C PRO A 258 -2.31 7.34 14.08
N ALA A 259 -1.37 7.32 15.03
CA ALA A 259 0.04 7.42 14.73
C ALA A 259 0.46 6.35 13.72
N ALA A 260 1.15 6.78 12.67
CA ALA A 260 1.87 5.86 11.81
C ALA A 260 2.97 5.16 12.63
N VAL A 261 3.14 3.87 12.40
CA VAL A 261 4.13 3.05 13.10
C VAL A 261 4.96 2.26 12.10
N ARG A 262 6.06 1.71 12.59
CA ARG A 262 6.86 0.72 11.89
C ARG A 262 7.30 -0.37 12.88
N PRO A 263 7.59 -1.59 12.43
CA PRO A 263 8.32 -2.54 13.25
C PRO A 263 9.71 -1.98 13.60
N ARG A 264 10.14 -2.20 14.85
CA ARG A 264 11.45 -1.80 15.37
C ARG A 264 12.58 -2.36 14.51
N ASP A 265 12.44 -3.64 14.15
CA ASP A 265 13.38 -4.41 13.33
C ASP A 265 13.11 -4.32 11.83
N GLY A 266 12.35 -3.30 11.41
CA GLY A 266 11.99 -3.06 10.02
C GLY A 266 10.89 -3.99 9.49
N PHE A 267 10.29 -3.60 8.37
CA PHE A 267 9.20 -4.36 7.78
C PHE A 267 9.61 -5.75 7.28
N GLY A 268 10.90 -5.97 7.00
CA GLY A 268 11.47 -7.25 6.62
C GLY A 268 11.27 -8.33 7.67
N ALA A 269 11.19 -7.97 8.96
CA ALA A 269 10.99 -8.92 10.06
C ALA A 269 9.71 -9.76 9.87
N LEU A 270 8.61 -9.15 9.41
CA LEU A 270 7.36 -9.86 9.16
C LEU A 270 7.50 -10.87 8.00
N THR A 271 8.16 -10.49 6.91
CA THR A 271 8.37 -11.40 5.78
C THR A 271 9.32 -12.54 6.11
N THR A 272 10.34 -12.27 6.93
CA THR A 272 11.26 -13.30 7.44
C THR A 272 10.52 -14.25 8.39
N SER A 273 9.69 -13.74 9.29
CA SER A 273 8.89 -14.55 10.21
C SER A 273 7.89 -15.45 9.44
N LEU A 274 7.21 -14.91 8.43
CA LEU A 274 6.34 -15.70 7.55
C LEU A 274 7.10 -16.83 6.88
N ALA A 275 8.25 -16.55 6.27
CA ALA A 275 9.05 -17.58 5.61
C ALA A 275 9.57 -18.64 6.59
N GLY A 276 10.01 -18.24 7.79
CA GLY A 276 10.48 -19.16 8.83
C GLY A 276 9.39 -19.94 9.55
N SER A 277 8.13 -19.50 9.47
CA SER A 277 6.98 -20.20 10.06
C SER A 277 6.36 -21.25 9.13
N LEU A 278 6.79 -21.31 7.86
CA LEU A 278 6.40 -22.37 6.93
C LEU A 278 6.91 -23.73 7.42
N ARG A 279 6.14 -24.79 7.18
CA ARG A 279 6.47 -26.17 7.60
C ARG A 279 6.46 -27.14 6.43
N GLY A 280 5.56 -26.93 5.47
CA GLY A 280 5.44 -27.77 4.26
C GLY A 280 5.73 -27.01 2.98
N ALA A 281 5.49 -25.69 2.94
CA ALA A 281 5.73 -24.90 1.75
C ALA A 281 7.24 -24.79 1.40
N ARG A 282 7.57 -24.96 0.12
CA ARG A 282 8.94 -24.80 -0.38
C ARG A 282 9.10 -23.44 -1.05
N VAL A 283 10.06 -22.64 -0.60
CA VAL A 283 10.33 -21.30 -1.15
C VAL A 283 11.65 -21.33 -1.91
N HIS A 284 11.65 -20.88 -3.16
CA HIS A 284 12.81 -20.89 -4.05
C HIS A 284 13.20 -19.45 -4.48
N PRO A 285 14.08 -18.77 -3.72
CA PRO A 285 14.68 -17.51 -4.15
C PRO A 285 15.60 -17.71 -5.37
N GLY A 286 15.60 -16.74 -6.28
CA GLY A 286 16.37 -16.79 -7.52
C GLY A 286 15.87 -17.80 -8.56
N ALA A 287 14.65 -18.32 -8.38
CA ALA A 287 13.95 -19.26 -9.27
C ALA A 287 12.72 -18.57 -9.89
N GLY A 288 12.94 -17.44 -10.56
CA GLY A 288 11.85 -16.68 -11.18
C GLY A 288 11.08 -17.51 -12.20
N ALA A 289 9.75 -17.45 -12.17
CA ALA A 289 8.93 -18.11 -13.18
C ALA A 289 9.19 -17.46 -14.56
N ALA A 290 9.55 -18.28 -15.55
CA ALA A 290 9.83 -17.85 -16.91
C ALA A 290 8.64 -18.11 -17.86
N ARG A 291 7.92 -19.22 -17.67
CA ARG A 291 6.74 -19.57 -18.45
C ARG A 291 5.75 -20.41 -17.65
N ILE A 292 4.48 -20.34 -18.04
CA ILE A 292 3.42 -21.20 -17.54
C ILE A 292 2.83 -21.92 -18.74
N GLU A 293 2.69 -23.22 -18.60
CA GLU A 293 2.08 -24.10 -19.58
C GLU A 293 0.88 -24.80 -18.94
N ARG A 294 -0.09 -25.17 -19.77
CA ARG A 294 -1.26 -25.94 -19.33
C ARG A 294 -1.53 -27.05 -20.33
N ASP A 295 -1.51 -28.29 -19.84
CA ASP A 295 -1.79 -29.49 -20.62
C ASP A 295 -2.64 -30.46 -19.79
N GLY A 296 -3.62 -31.12 -20.42
CA GLY A 296 -4.53 -32.03 -19.73
C GLY A 296 -5.24 -31.43 -18.50
N GLY A 297 -5.49 -30.12 -18.51
CA GLY A 297 -6.10 -29.39 -17.39
C GLY A 297 -5.16 -29.01 -16.25
N ARG A 298 -3.91 -29.53 -16.22
CA ARG A 298 -2.91 -29.25 -15.19
C ARG A 298 -1.90 -28.20 -15.66
N TYR A 299 -1.33 -27.48 -14.70
CA TYR A 299 -0.31 -26.47 -14.95
C TYR A 299 1.11 -27.04 -14.80
N ARG A 300 2.03 -26.42 -15.53
CA ARG A 300 3.47 -26.57 -15.34
C ARG A 300 4.09 -25.18 -15.37
N VAL A 301 4.69 -24.78 -14.26
CA VAL A 301 5.43 -23.51 -14.15
C VAL A 301 6.91 -23.82 -14.29
N VAL A 302 7.58 -23.19 -15.25
CA VAL A 302 9.02 -23.41 -15.49
C VAL A 302 9.79 -22.16 -15.12
N ASP A 303 10.82 -22.33 -14.30
CA ASP A 303 11.66 -21.22 -13.84
C ASP A 303 12.74 -20.82 -14.88
N VAL A 304 13.46 -19.74 -14.58
CA VAL A 304 14.58 -19.23 -15.38
C VAL A 304 15.77 -20.20 -15.48
N ARG A 305 15.83 -21.23 -14.65
CA ARG A 305 16.88 -22.27 -14.66
C ARG A 305 16.44 -23.52 -15.44
N GLY A 306 15.20 -23.54 -15.93
CA GLY A 306 14.60 -24.65 -16.66
C GLY A 306 13.95 -25.72 -15.77
N HIS A 307 13.89 -25.53 -14.44
CA HIS A 307 13.22 -26.46 -13.56
C HIS A 307 11.70 -26.33 -13.69
N ALA A 308 11.01 -27.45 -13.82
CA ALA A 308 9.58 -27.51 -14.03
C ALA A 308 8.83 -27.94 -12.77
N TYR A 309 7.89 -27.11 -12.33
CA TYR A 309 7.05 -27.32 -11.17
C TYR A 309 5.63 -27.70 -11.63
N PRO A 310 5.19 -28.96 -11.45
CA PRO A 310 3.82 -29.34 -11.75
C PRO A 310 2.87 -28.72 -10.72
N ALA A 311 1.72 -28.24 -11.19
CA ALA A 311 0.73 -27.58 -10.34
C ALA A 311 -0.68 -27.90 -10.81
N ASP A 312 -1.61 -28.00 -9.88
CA ASP A 312 -3.03 -28.09 -10.14
C ASP A 312 -3.66 -26.69 -10.11
N CYS A 313 -3.09 -25.77 -9.32
CA CYS A 313 -3.47 -24.37 -9.21
C CYS A 313 -2.23 -23.44 -9.29
N VAL A 314 -2.39 -22.27 -9.92
CA VAL A 314 -1.35 -21.24 -9.99
C VAL A 314 -1.87 -19.92 -9.44
N VAL A 315 -1.09 -19.29 -8.55
CA VAL A 315 -1.40 -17.96 -8.02
C VAL A 315 -0.29 -16.99 -8.41
N LEU A 316 -0.64 -15.93 -9.15
CA LEU A 316 0.29 -14.89 -9.57
C LEU A 316 0.23 -13.72 -8.59
N ALA A 317 1.24 -13.63 -7.70
CA ALA A 317 1.46 -12.54 -6.76
C ALA A 317 2.61 -11.62 -7.22
N VAL A 318 2.60 -11.27 -8.50
CA VAL A 318 3.61 -10.46 -9.20
C VAL A 318 3.00 -9.19 -9.80
N PRO A 319 3.82 -8.20 -10.20
CA PRO A 319 3.36 -7.05 -10.97
C PRO A 319 2.55 -7.45 -12.23
N ALA A 320 1.57 -6.62 -12.61
CA ALA A 320 0.60 -6.94 -13.64
C ALA A 320 1.23 -7.18 -15.03
N ASP A 321 2.33 -6.50 -15.34
CA ASP A 321 3.09 -6.70 -16.58
C ASP A 321 3.82 -8.06 -16.59
N ARG A 322 4.35 -8.50 -15.45
CA ARG A 322 4.89 -9.85 -15.26
C ARG A 322 3.79 -10.91 -15.37
N ALA A 323 2.64 -10.67 -14.73
CA ALA A 323 1.49 -11.57 -14.87
C ALA A 323 1.03 -11.67 -16.33
N GLU A 324 0.88 -10.56 -17.05
CA GLU A 324 0.49 -10.55 -18.47
C GLU A 324 1.44 -11.38 -19.35
N ALA A 325 2.74 -11.28 -19.09
CA ALA A 325 3.76 -12.03 -19.81
C ALA A 325 3.68 -13.54 -19.55
N LEU A 326 3.50 -13.93 -18.27
CA LEU A 326 3.38 -15.33 -17.87
C LEU A 326 2.10 -16.00 -18.39
N LEU A 327 1.03 -15.22 -18.55
CA LEU A 327 -0.25 -15.70 -19.07
C LEU A 327 -0.28 -15.83 -20.59
N ARG A 328 0.65 -15.19 -21.31
CA ARG A 328 0.66 -15.15 -22.79
C ARG A 328 0.58 -16.51 -23.48
N PRO A 329 1.25 -17.58 -23.00
CA PRO A 329 1.15 -18.90 -23.62
C PRO A 329 -0.17 -19.62 -23.35
N LEU A 330 -0.98 -19.16 -22.39
CA LEU A 330 -2.19 -19.84 -21.95
C LEU A 330 -3.40 -19.41 -22.78
N ALA A 331 -4.00 -20.37 -23.48
CA ALA A 331 -5.26 -20.16 -24.19
C ALA A 331 -6.38 -19.70 -23.24
N GLY A 332 -7.31 -18.88 -23.74
CA GLY A 332 -8.44 -18.36 -22.95
C GLY A 332 -8.11 -17.17 -22.04
N THR A 333 -6.84 -16.80 -21.86
CA THR A 333 -6.44 -15.69 -20.96
C THR A 333 -6.44 -14.30 -21.64
N GLY A 334 -6.88 -14.20 -22.91
CA GLY A 334 -6.78 -12.97 -23.71
C GLY A 334 -7.45 -11.74 -23.07
N GLY A 335 -8.66 -11.91 -22.52
CA GLY A 335 -9.38 -10.81 -21.84
C GLY A 335 -8.69 -10.35 -20.56
N LEU A 336 -8.21 -11.30 -19.75
CA LEU A 336 -7.46 -11.01 -18.52
C LEU A 336 -6.13 -10.29 -18.83
N ARG A 337 -5.41 -10.75 -19.86
CA ARG A 337 -4.18 -10.11 -20.33
C ARG A 337 -4.42 -8.69 -20.83
N ALA A 338 -5.51 -8.43 -21.54
CA ALA A 338 -5.87 -7.10 -21.98
C ALA A 338 -6.15 -6.17 -20.79
N ALA A 339 -6.86 -6.66 -19.76
CA ALA A 339 -7.12 -5.90 -18.55
C ALA A 339 -5.83 -5.54 -17.79
N LEU A 340 -4.90 -6.49 -17.62
CA LEU A 340 -3.65 -6.26 -16.89
C LEU A 340 -2.80 -5.10 -17.45
N ARG A 341 -2.96 -4.75 -18.73
CA ARG A 341 -2.28 -3.59 -19.36
C ARG A 341 -2.79 -2.24 -18.84
N GLY A 342 -3.91 -2.20 -18.13
CA GLY A 342 -4.41 -1.01 -17.45
C GLY A 342 -3.57 -0.59 -16.23
N HIS A 343 -2.72 -1.49 -15.71
CA HIS A 343 -1.84 -1.17 -14.59
C HIS A 343 -0.58 -0.46 -15.07
N ARG A 344 -0.24 0.65 -14.43
CA ARG A 344 0.99 1.42 -14.67
C ARG A 344 1.90 1.38 -13.46
N TYR A 345 3.20 1.41 -13.72
CA TYR A 345 4.23 1.39 -12.70
C TYR A 345 5.23 2.52 -12.94
N ARG A 346 5.77 3.07 -11.84
CA ARG A 346 6.89 4.01 -11.85
C ARG A 346 8.06 3.46 -11.06
N GLU A 347 9.25 3.64 -11.58
CA GLU A 347 10.47 3.34 -10.86
C GLU A 347 10.89 4.52 -10.01
N ALA A 348 11.20 4.24 -8.75
CA ALA A 348 11.82 5.20 -7.85
C ALA A 348 13.12 4.59 -7.30
N ALA A 349 14.18 5.38 -7.34
CA ALA A 349 15.42 5.05 -6.68
C ALA A 349 15.35 5.47 -5.21
N TYR A 350 15.61 4.52 -4.33
CA TYR A 350 15.68 4.72 -2.90
C TYR A 350 17.13 4.64 -2.44
N SER A 351 17.57 5.71 -1.80
CA SER A 351 18.94 5.88 -1.32
C SER A 351 18.90 5.96 0.20
N LEU A 352 19.59 5.07 0.90
CA LEU A 352 19.85 5.12 2.34
C LEU A 352 21.20 5.80 2.55
N HIS A 353 21.26 6.86 3.33
CA HIS A 353 22.45 7.70 3.44
C HIS A 353 22.57 8.42 4.78
N LEU A 354 23.73 9.04 5.03
CA LEU A 354 24.12 9.67 6.31
C LEU A 354 24.28 11.21 6.22
N ASP A 355 23.95 11.81 5.10
CA ASP A 355 24.05 13.26 4.91
C ASP A 355 22.65 13.88 4.80
N PRO A 356 22.48 15.20 5.01
CA PRO A 356 21.17 15.82 4.96
C PRO A 356 20.66 16.04 3.52
N TYR A 357 21.04 15.20 2.54
CA TYR A 357 20.59 15.34 1.15
C TYR A 357 19.06 15.32 1.01
N GLY A 358 18.54 16.32 0.31
CA GLY A 358 17.10 16.53 0.13
C GLY A 358 16.36 17.06 1.36
N MET A 359 17.06 17.40 2.44
CA MET A 359 16.49 18.19 3.53
C MET A 359 16.44 19.68 3.15
N PRO A 360 15.45 20.45 3.63
CA PRO A 360 15.47 21.91 3.55
C PRO A 360 16.76 22.52 4.14
N ALA A 361 17.22 23.62 3.53
CA ALA A 361 18.44 24.30 3.95
C ALA A 361 18.30 24.81 5.39
N GLU A 362 17.24 25.60 5.63
CA GLU A 362 16.88 26.12 6.94
C GLU A 362 16.39 25.02 7.87
N ARG A 363 16.90 25.01 9.10
CA ARG A 363 16.56 23.99 10.10
C ARG A 363 15.10 24.06 10.54
N ALA A 364 14.51 25.26 10.55
CA ALA A 364 13.11 25.47 10.93
C ALA A 364 12.12 24.77 9.99
N ASP A 365 12.51 24.55 8.73
CA ASP A 365 11.65 23.92 7.72
C ASP A 365 11.84 22.41 7.60
N ARG A 366 12.77 21.83 8.38
CA ARG A 366 13.07 20.39 8.34
C ARG A 366 12.03 19.60 9.13
N ALA A 367 11.38 18.67 8.45
CA ALA A 367 10.42 17.75 9.02
C ALA A 367 10.97 16.32 9.10
N ALA A 368 10.19 15.40 9.66
CA ALA A 368 10.49 13.97 9.56
C ALA A 368 10.42 13.49 8.10
N VAL A 369 9.45 13.98 7.32
CA VAL A 369 9.27 13.70 5.89
C VAL A 369 9.35 15.00 5.10
N ASN A 370 10.28 15.10 4.16
CA ASN A 370 10.54 16.34 3.41
C ASN A 370 10.34 16.08 1.93
N ILE A 371 9.36 16.78 1.34
CA ILE A 371 9.02 16.67 -0.07
C ILE A 371 9.61 17.89 -0.79
N THR A 372 10.41 17.63 -1.83
CA THR A 372 10.93 18.64 -2.74
C THR A 372 10.30 18.45 -4.10
N VAL A 373 9.65 19.49 -4.63
CA VAL A 373 9.18 19.54 -6.01
C VAL A 373 10.27 20.16 -6.87
N ALA A 374 10.75 19.42 -7.87
CA ALA A 374 11.76 19.88 -8.83
C ALA A 374 11.19 19.72 -10.25
N GLY A 375 10.85 20.84 -10.90
CA GLY A 375 10.05 20.81 -12.13
C GLY A 375 8.69 20.15 -11.90
N ARG A 376 8.38 19.08 -12.65
CA ARG A 376 7.17 18.26 -12.46
C ARG A 376 7.42 17.00 -11.61
N GLY A 377 8.65 16.75 -11.17
CA GLY A 377 9.02 15.58 -10.37
C GLY A 377 9.02 15.88 -8.86
N THR A 378 9.06 14.81 -8.05
CA THR A 378 9.20 14.91 -6.60
C THR A 378 10.41 14.13 -6.10
N ARG A 379 11.04 14.63 -5.04
CA ARG A 379 12.05 13.93 -4.24
C ARG A 379 11.59 13.96 -2.79
N THR A 380 11.61 12.82 -2.12
CA THR A 380 11.11 12.70 -0.75
C THR A 380 12.19 12.13 0.16
N THR A 381 12.70 12.95 1.08
CA THR A 381 13.69 12.55 2.09
C THR A 381 13.03 12.37 3.45
N VAL A 382 13.16 11.17 4.01
CA VAL A 382 12.71 10.87 5.37
C VAL A 382 13.93 10.84 6.29
N ARG A 383 13.93 11.69 7.31
CA ARG A 383 14.95 11.69 8.38
C ARG A 383 14.54 10.71 9.46
N ARG A 384 15.51 9.93 9.92
CA ARG A 384 15.35 9.00 11.05
C ARG A 384 16.38 9.33 12.13
N PRO A 385 15.93 9.89 13.26
CA PRO A 385 16.80 10.14 14.40
C PRO A 385 17.42 8.83 14.87
N ALA A 386 18.73 8.84 15.04
CA ALA A 386 19.44 7.65 15.49
C ALA A 386 19.48 7.51 17.02
N GLY A 387 19.03 8.51 17.78
CA GLY A 387 19.09 8.51 19.24
C GLY A 387 20.52 8.61 19.76
N ASP A 388 21.27 7.50 19.70
CA ASP A 388 22.66 7.34 20.19
C ASP A 388 23.73 7.31 19.08
N GLY A 389 23.34 7.53 17.81
CA GLY A 389 24.25 7.52 16.66
C GLY A 389 23.95 8.62 15.64
N PRO A 390 24.59 8.61 14.46
CA PRO A 390 24.28 9.57 13.40
C PRO A 390 22.92 9.29 12.80
N ASP A 391 22.13 10.35 12.58
CA ASP A 391 20.88 10.25 11.84
C ASP A 391 21.11 9.55 10.50
N HIS A 392 20.11 8.78 10.07
CA HIS A 392 20.08 8.24 8.73
C HIS A 392 18.88 8.80 7.98
N TYR A 393 19.01 8.78 6.66
CA TYR A 393 18.05 9.36 5.76
C TYR A 393 17.71 8.36 4.67
N VAL A 394 16.44 8.35 4.28
CA VAL A 394 15.97 7.58 3.12
C VAL A 394 15.36 8.54 2.13
N THR A 395 16.00 8.69 0.98
CA THR A 395 15.52 9.53 -0.12
C THR A 395 14.96 8.68 -1.24
N ALA A 396 13.70 8.91 -1.57
CA ALA A 396 13.05 8.42 -2.78
C ALA A 396 13.10 9.52 -3.85
N ALA A 397 13.58 9.20 -5.04
CA ALA A 397 13.67 10.15 -6.15
C ALA A 397 13.58 9.42 -7.50
N PRO A 398 13.34 10.14 -8.62
CA PRO A 398 13.53 9.59 -9.95
C PRO A 398 14.93 8.96 -10.09
N PRO A 399 15.10 7.84 -10.83
CA PRO A 399 16.40 7.20 -10.99
C PRO A 399 17.51 8.12 -11.54
N SER A 400 17.13 9.13 -12.33
CA SER A 400 18.02 10.14 -12.91
C SER A 400 18.43 11.26 -11.95
N ALA A 401 17.83 11.35 -10.76
CA ALA A 401 18.15 12.41 -9.80
C ALA A 401 19.58 12.26 -9.24
N ALA A 402 20.15 13.39 -8.81
CA ALA A 402 21.44 13.41 -8.14
C ALA A 402 21.45 12.47 -6.92
N ARG A 403 22.65 11.98 -6.58
CA ARG A 403 22.85 11.04 -5.48
C ARG A 403 23.33 11.77 -4.21
N PRO A 404 22.99 11.26 -3.01
CA PRO A 404 23.66 11.66 -1.78
C PRO A 404 25.17 11.38 -1.87
N LEU A 405 25.98 12.15 -1.15
CA LEU A 405 27.44 11.97 -1.12
C LEU A 405 27.86 10.81 -0.21
N ARG A 406 27.11 10.59 0.88
CA ARG A 406 27.36 9.54 1.90
C ARG A 406 26.31 8.44 1.83
N GLU A 407 26.12 7.86 0.65
CA GLU A 407 25.17 6.77 0.41
C GLU A 407 25.69 5.43 0.99
N LEU A 408 24.89 4.79 1.84
CA LEU A 408 25.16 3.47 2.42
C LEU A 408 24.64 2.34 1.54
N ALA A 409 23.46 2.54 0.96
CA ALA A 409 22.82 1.56 0.09
C ALA A 409 21.86 2.25 -0.88
N ARG A 410 21.67 1.62 -2.04
CA ARG A 410 20.70 2.06 -3.04
C ARG A 410 19.94 0.87 -3.60
N THR A 411 18.67 1.10 -3.89
CA THR A 411 17.80 0.13 -4.57
C THR A 411 16.81 0.86 -5.47
N THR A 412 16.29 0.17 -6.47
CA THR A 412 15.20 0.68 -7.30
C THR A 412 13.98 -0.19 -7.07
N LEU A 413 12.86 0.46 -6.75
CA LEU A 413 11.58 -0.21 -6.54
C LEU A 413 10.56 0.33 -7.54
N ARG A 414 9.55 -0.50 -7.83
CA ARG A 414 8.44 -0.14 -8.71
C ARG A 414 7.20 0.11 -7.87
N THR A 415 6.58 1.25 -8.06
CA THR A 415 5.34 1.63 -7.39
C THR A 415 4.19 1.56 -8.38
N HIS A 416 3.09 0.91 -7.98
CA HIS A 416 1.88 0.82 -8.79
C HIS A 416 1.09 2.14 -8.72
N LEU A 417 0.59 2.62 -9.85
CA LEU A 417 -0.22 3.84 -9.92
C LEU A 417 -1.73 3.50 -9.89
N PRO A 418 -2.49 3.95 -8.89
CA PRO A 418 -3.94 3.68 -8.79
C PRO A 418 -4.73 4.60 -9.72
N THR A 419 -4.63 4.37 -11.03
CA THR A 419 -5.37 5.11 -12.06
C THR A 419 -6.79 4.54 -12.24
N PRO A 420 -7.73 5.31 -12.82
CA PRO A 420 -9.02 4.79 -13.30
C PRO A 420 -8.91 3.47 -14.10
N ALA A 421 -7.94 3.40 -15.02
CA ALA A 421 -7.68 2.20 -15.82
C ALA A 421 -7.22 1.01 -14.96
N ALA A 422 -6.38 1.25 -13.95
CA ALA A 422 -5.96 0.21 -13.01
C ALA A 422 -7.14 -0.33 -12.18
N HIS A 423 -8.10 0.52 -11.79
CA HIS A 423 -9.30 0.05 -11.08
C HIS A 423 -10.26 -0.72 -11.98
N ALA A 424 -10.42 -0.31 -13.24
CA ALA A 424 -11.17 -1.09 -14.22
C ALA A 424 -10.53 -2.47 -14.44
N ALA A 425 -9.20 -2.51 -14.59
CA ALA A 425 -8.43 -3.74 -14.70
C ALA A 425 -8.58 -4.65 -13.47
N ARG A 426 -8.48 -4.08 -12.26
CA ARG A 426 -8.68 -4.80 -10.99
C ARG A 426 -10.05 -5.48 -10.91
N ARG A 427 -11.12 -4.81 -11.36
CA ARG A 427 -12.48 -5.41 -11.39
C ARG A 427 -12.56 -6.61 -12.32
N GLU A 428 -11.87 -6.55 -13.47
CA GLU A 428 -11.82 -7.69 -14.39
C GLU A 428 -10.98 -8.84 -13.83
N VAL A 429 -9.88 -8.53 -13.13
CA VAL A 429 -9.11 -9.54 -12.37
C VAL A 429 -9.98 -10.21 -11.32
N GLU A 430 -10.74 -9.45 -10.54
CA GLU A 430 -11.65 -9.96 -9.53
C GLU A 430 -12.75 -10.86 -10.15
N ARG A 431 -13.36 -10.41 -11.26
CA ARG A 431 -14.42 -11.15 -11.95
C ARG A 431 -13.94 -12.51 -12.50
N ARG A 432 -12.68 -12.59 -12.94
CA ARG A 432 -12.08 -13.81 -13.53
C ARG A 432 -11.30 -14.66 -12.53
N SER A 433 -11.21 -14.22 -11.27
CA SER A 433 -10.39 -14.90 -10.27
C SER A 433 -10.87 -16.35 -10.07
N GLY A 434 -9.97 -17.31 -10.23
CA GLY A 434 -10.27 -18.73 -10.08
C GLY A 434 -10.74 -19.43 -11.35
N GLU A 435 -11.00 -18.70 -12.45
CA GLU A 435 -11.29 -19.30 -13.77
C GLU A 435 -10.15 -20.27 -14.14
N GLY A 436 -10.44 -21.57 -14.17
CA GLY A 436 -9.45 -22.61 -14.45
C GLY A 436 -8.37 -22.79 -13.38
N LEU A 437 -8.66 -22.52 -12.10
CA LEU A 437 -7.69 -22.62 -10.98
C LEU A 437 -6.45 -21.72 -11.16
N LEU A 438 -6.68 -20.55 -11.75
CA LEU A 438 -5.70 -19.49 -11.89
C LEU A 438 -6.16 -18.27 -11.10
N PHE A 439 -5.31 -17.79 -10.20
CA PHE A 439 -5.61 -16.64 -9.34
C PHE A 439 -4.56 -15.54 -9.52
N LEU A 440 -4.97 -14.29 -9.30
CA LEU A 440 -4.07 -13.15 -9.22
C LEU A 440 -4.26 -12.47 -7.87
N ALA A 441 -3.16 -12.09 -7.25
CA ALA A 441 -3.15 -11.47 -5.93
C ALA A 441 -2.10 -10.35 -5.86
N GLY A 442 -2.13 -9.57 -4.79
CA GLY A 442 -1.25 -8.43 -4.60
C GLY A 442 -1.72 -7.20 -5.36
N GLN A 443 -0.77 -6.42 -5.89
CA GLN A 443 -1.02 -5.08 -6.44
C GLN A 443 -2.10 -5.01 -7.52
N CYS A 444 -2.19 -6.04 -8.38
CA CYS A 444 -3.19 -6.04 -9.46
C CYS A 444 -4.61 -6.35 -8.98
N ALA A 445 -4.75 -6.95 -7.80
CA ALA A 445 -6.04 -7.30 -7.17
C ALA A 445 -6.44 -6.32 -6.05
N ALA A 446 -5.49 -5.54 -5.53
CA ALA A 446 -5.71 -4.58 -4.45
C ALA A 446 -6.27 -3.24 -4.96
N THR A 447 -7.11 -2.60 -4.15
CA THR A 447 -7.66 -1.27 -4.46
C THR A 447 -6.58 -0.19 -4.45
N VAL A 448 -5.67 -0.24 -3.46
CA VAL A 448 -4.51 0.65 -3.35
C VAL A 448 -3.31 -0.21 -2.98
N ASP A 449 -2.13 0.15 -3.47
CA ASP A 449 -0.86 -0.53 -3.20
C ASP A 449 -0.40 -0.29 -1.75
N THR A 450 -1.01 -1.03 -0.82
CA THR A 450 -0.71 -0.98 0.61
C THR A 450 -0.43 -2.39 1.15
N GLN A 451 0.18 -2.45 2.33
CA GLN A 451 0.37 -3.73 3.03
C GLN A 451 -0.96 -4.40 3.36
N GLU A 452 -1.96 -3.62 3.76
CA GLU A 452 -3.32 -4.12 3.97
C GLU A 452 -3.89 -4.73 2.68
N GLY A 453 -3.74 -4.05 1.54
CA GLY A 453 -4.18 -4.57 0.24
C GLY A 453 -3.48 -5.88 -0.17
N ALA A 454 -2.19 -6.00 0.13
CA ALA A 454 -1.43 -7.22 -0.10
C ALA A 454 -1.93 -8.40 0.75
N VAL A 455 -2.22 -8.18 2.03
CA VAL A 455 -2.76 -9.21 2.94
C VAL A 455 -4.23 -9.53 2.61
N ALA A 456 -5.04 -8.52 2.29
CA ALA A 456 -6.44 -8.68 1.92
C ALA A 456 -6.62 -9.51 0.64
N SER A 457 -5.82 -9.24 -0.39
CA SER A 457 -5.86 -10.02 -1.64
C SER A 457 -5.37 -11.46 -1.44
N ALA A 458 -4.36 -11.69 -0.60
CA ALA A 458 -3.94 -13.04 -0.22
C ALA A 458 -5.07 -13.81 0.49
N LEU A 459 -5.73 -13.16 1.46
CA LEU A 459 -6.86 -13.74 2.19
C LEU A 459 -8.05 -14.05 1.27
N ALA A 460 -8.33 -13.20 0.29
CA ALA A 460 -9.41 -13.43 -0.67
C ALA A 460 -9.21 -14.73 -1.47
N VAL A 461 -7.99 -14.97 -1.96
CA VAL A 461 -7.64 -16.23 -2.65
C VAL A 461 -7.67 -17.42 -1.68
N ALA A 462 -7.14 -17.27 -0.47
CA ALA A 462 -7.15 -18.33 0.53
C ALA A 462 -8.57 -18.75 0.94
N ARG A 463 -9.54 -17.83 0.96
CA ARG A 463 -10.95 -18.16 1.21
C ARG A 463 -11.56 -19.03 0.10
N SER A 464 -11.05 -18.97 -1.13
CA SER A 464 -11.51 -19.83 -2.22
C SER A 464 -10.87 -21.22 -2.19
N LEU A 465 -9.64 -21.34 -1.69
CA LEU A 465 -8.86 -22.58 -1.78
C LEU A 465 -8.85 -23.38 -0.46
N VAL A 466 -8.80 -22.69 0.67
CA VAL A 466 -8.76 -23.29 2.01
C VAL A 466 -9.66 -22.52 3.00
N PRO A 467 -10.98 -22.42 2.73
CA PRO A 467 -11.92 -21.66 3.58
C PRO A 467 -11.96 -22.15 5.04
N SER A 468 -11.81 -23.46 5.22
CA SER A 468 -11.82 -24.12 6.53
C SER A 468 -10.45 -24.15 7.23
N GLY A 469 -9.41 -23.54 6.64
CA GLY A 469 -8.09 -23.41 7.25
C GLY A 469 -8.15 -22.59 8.54
N ARG A 470 -7.46 -23.05 9.58
CA ARG A 470 -7.38 -22.33 10.85
C ARG A 470 -6.77 -20.95 10.65
N ARG A 471 -5.66 -20.84 9.92
CA ARG A 471 -4.99 -19.55 9.63
C ARG A 471 -5.87 -18.62 8.79
N THR A 472 -6.61 -19.15 7.82
CA THR A 472 -7.58 -18.37 7.02
C THR A 472 -8.68 -17.77 7.89
N ARG A 473 -9.27 -18.57 8.79
CA ARG A 473 -10.28 -18.08 9.74
C ARG A 473 -9.70 -17.08 10.72
N SER A 474 -8.55 -17.37 11.33
CA SER A 474 -7.89 -16.47 12.28
C SER A 474 -7.56 -15.13 11.64
N LEU A 475 -6.96 -15.12 10.45
CA LEU A 475 -6.63 -13.88 9.75
C LEU A 475 -7.89 -13.11 9.31
N GLY A 476 -8.96 -13.82 8.91
CA GLY A 476 -10.19 -13.22 8.40
C GLY A 476 -11.27 -12.89 9.44
N GLY A 477 -11.10 -13.27 10.70
CA GLY A 477 -12.09 -13.07 11.77
C GLY A 477 -12.40 -11.60 12.09
N ALA A 478 -13.39 -11.32 12.94
CA ALA A 478 -13.63 -9.97 13.45
C ALA A 478 -12.54 -9.57 14.47
N ALA A 479 -12.29 -8.27 14.65
CA ALA A 479 -11.35 -7.80 15.68
C ALA A 479 -11.97 -8.05 17.06
N GLY A 480 -11.70 -9.21 17.65
CA GLY A 480 -12.28 -9.64 18.93
C GLY A 480 -12.07 -11.13 19.22
N ASP A 481 -11.96 -11.97 18.19
CA ASP A 481 -11.68 -13.40 18.33
C ASP A 481 -10.17 -13.64 18.40
N ALA A 482 -9.56 -13.32 19.54
CA ALA A 482 -8.36 -14.04 19.92
C ALA A 482 -8.80 -15.45 20.35
N PRO A 483 -8.19 -16.53 19.85
CA PRO A 483 -8.40 -17.83 20.47
C PRO A 483 -7.88 -17.73 21.91
N ALA A 484 -8.77 -17.99 22.87
CA ALA A 484 -8.34 -18.35 24.21
C ALA A 484 -7.58 -19.67 24.09
N GLY A 485 -6.28 -19.65 24.37
CA GLY A 485 -5.39 -20.80 24.30
C GLY A 485 -3.99 -20.40 24.69
#